data_AF-A0A3Q0RZ09-F1
#
_entry.id   AF-A0A3Q0RZ09-F1
#
_cell.length_a   1.000
_cell.length_b   1.000
_cell.length_c   1.000
_cell.angle_alpha   90.00
_cell.angle_beta   90.00
_cell.angle_gamma   90.00
#
_symmetry.space_group_name_H-M   'P 1'
#
loop_
_entity.id
_entity.type
_entity.pdbx_description
1 polymer ?
#
loop_
_entity_poly.entity_id
_entity_poly.type
_entity_poly.pdbx_seq_one_letter_code
_entity_poly.pdbx_strand_id
1 'polypeptide(L)' 'MFLQVSRGRQKLADSISTCKVLVVGAGGIGCELLKNLVLTGFKNIEVVRPVPAVCLCGCAS' A
#
# COMPACT_ATOMS: atom_id res chain seq x y z
N MET A 1 -24.22 -9.08 23.93
CA MET A 1 -22.80 -8.91 23.54
C MET A 1 -22.63 -8.94 22.01
N PHE A 2 -23.41 -8.15 21.24
CA PHE A 2 -23.34 -8.07 19.77
C PHE A 2 -23.21 -6.62 19.24
N LEU A 3 -23.15 -5.62 20.14
CA LEU A 3 -23.32 -4.20 19.78
C LEU A 3 -22.00 -3.39 19.67
N GLN A 4 -20.84 -4.04 19.51
CA GLN A 4 -19.54 -3.33 19.36
C GLN A 4 -18.98 -3.37 17.92
N VAL A 5 -19.58 -4.14 16.99
CA VAL A 5 -19.06 -4.25 15.61
C VAL A 5 -19.50 -3.06 14.73
N SER A 6 -20.63 -2.42 15.02
CA SER A 6 -21.21 -1.38 14.13
C SER A 6 -20.61 0.02 14.30
N ARG A 7 -19.92 0.32 15.42
CA ARG A 7 -19.27 1.63 15.67
C ARG A 7 -17.83 1.71 15.17
N GLY A 8 -17.24 0.60 14.74
CA GLY A 8 -15.82 0.53 14.36
C GLY A 8 -15.51 1.03 12.96
N ARG A 9 -16.45 0.96 12.00
CA ARG A 9 -16.14 1.25 10.58
C ARG A 9 -15.78 2.71 10.30
N GLN A 10 -16.44 3.67 10.94
CA GLN A 10 -16.13 5.11 10.75
C GLN A 10 -14.71 5.42 11.26
N LYS A 11 -14.35 4.86 12.42
CA LYS A 11 -13.00 5.03 13.00
C LYS A 11 -11.92 4.36 12.15
N LEU A 12 -12.25 3.24 11.50
CA LEU A 12 -11.32 2.52 10.63
C LEU A 12 -11.06 3.27 9.31
N ALA A 13 -12.10 3.83 8.68
CA ALA A 13 -11.95 4.60 7.44
C ALA A 13 -11.11 5.88 7.64
N ASP A 14 -11.30 6.54 8.78
CA ASP A 14 -10.52 7.72 9.17
C ASP A 14 -9.06 7.36 9.47
N SER A 15 -8.85 6.23 10.16
CA SER A 15 -7.50 5.68 10.40
C SER A 15 -6.80 5.33 9.09
N ILE A 16 -7.47 4.64 8.16
CA ILE A 16 -6.90 4.26 6.85
C ILE A 16 -6.52 5.49 6.01
N SER A 17 -7.32 6.56 6.07
CA SER A 17 -7.01 7.81 5.35
C SER A 17 -5.78 8.53 5.91
N THR A 18 -5.53 8.41 7.21
CA THR A 18 -4.38 9.03 7.91
C THR A 18 -3.15 8.11 7.98
N CYS A 19 -3.32 6.81 7.76
CA CYS A 19 -2.23 5.83 7.70
C CYS A 19 -1.28 6.13 6.53
N LYS A 20 0.01 6.23 6.86
CA LYS A 20 1.10 6.32 5.88
C LYS A 20 1.64 4.92 5.59
N VAL A 21 1.59 4.52 4.32
CA VAL A 21 2.12 3.23 3.86
C VAL A 21 3.45 3.49 3.16
N LEU A 22 4.51 2.85 3.63
CA LEU A 22 5.82 2.90 2.99
C LEU A 22 6.05 1.60 2.20
N VAL A 23 6.14 1.71 0.88
CA VAL A 23 6.47 0.59 0.01
C VAL A 23 7.96 0.67 -0.31
N VAL A 24 8.73 -0.30 0.20
CA VAL A 24 10.16 -0.40 -0.07
C VAL A 24 10.38 -1.37 -1.23
N GLY A 25 10.76 -0.83 -2.39
CA GLY A 25 10.99 -1.60 -3.62
C GLY A 25 9.77 -1.67 -4.55
N ALA A 26 9.82 -0.92 -5.65
CA ALA A 26 8.86 -1.01 -6.74
C ALA A 26 9.46 -1.83 -7.91
N GLY A 27 9.52 -3.15 -7.73
CA GLY A 27 9.65 -4.10 -8.84
C GLY A 27 8.28 -4.47 -9.44
N GLY A 28 8.21 -5.38 -10.41
CA GLY A 28 6.95 -5.77 -11.07
C GLY A 28 5.79 -6.07 -10.11
N ILE A 29 6.06 -6.78 -9.01
CA ILE A 29 5.10 -7.07 -7.93
C ILE A 29 4.69 -5.80 -7.15
N GLY A 30 5.63 -4.88 -6.91
CA GLY A 30 5.38 -3.65 -6.15
C GLY A 30 4.42 -2.70 -6.85
N CYS A 31 4.41 -2.71 -8.19
CA CYS A 31 3.47 -1.92 -8.99
C CYS A 31 2.03 -2.47 -8.87
N GLU A 32 1.86 -3.80 -8.85
CA GLU A 32 0.55 -4.45 -8.67
C GLU A 32 0.00 -4.22 -7.25
N LEU A 33 0.86 -4.30 -6.24
CA LEU A 33 0.50 -4.04 -4.85
C LEU A 33 0.07 -2.57 -4.65
N LEU A 34 0.77 -1.64 -5.29
CA LEU A 34 0.46 -0.21 -5.19
C LEU A 34 -0.94 0.09 -5.74
N LYS A 35 -1.33 -0.51 -6.87
CA LYS A 35 -2.70 -0.38 -7.40
C LYS A 35 -3.73 -0.85 -6.37
N ASN A 36 -3.48 -1.98 -5.72
CA ASN A 36 -4.38 -2.53 -4.72
C ASN A 36 -4.49 -1.64 -3.46
N LEU A 37 -3.38 -1.03 -3.03
CA LEU A 37 -3.34 -0.07 -1.92
C LEU A 37 -4.13 1.22 -2.23
N VAL A 38 -4.05 1.71 -3.47
CA VAL A 38 -4.83 2.88 -3.90
C VAL A 38 -6.32 2.55 -3.96
N LEU A 39 -6.69 1.37 -4.47
CA LEU A 39 -8.09 0.92 -4.56
C LEU A 39 -8.73 0.66 -3.19
N THR A 40 -7.93 0.34 -2.17
CA THR A 40 -8.39 0.13 -0.80
C THR A 40 -8.59 1.44 -0.01
N GLY A 41 -8.26 2.59 -0.59
CA GLY A 41 -8.55 3.91 -0.04
C GLY A 41 -7.42 4.53 0.79
N PHE A 42 -6.21 3.97 0.73
CA PHE A 42 -5.03 4.61 1.29
C PHE A 42 -4.65 5.84 0.44
N LYS A 43 -4.57 7.01 1.08
CA LYS A 43 -4.21 8.26 0.39
C LYS A 43 -2.72 8.58 0.48
N ASN A 44 -2.06 8.10 1.52
CA ASN A 44 -0.66 8.41 1.80
C ASN A 44 0.20 7.16 1.57
N ILE A 45 0.62 6.94 0.33
CA ILE A 45 1.60 5.90 0.00
C ILE A 45 2.90 6.55 -0.46
N GLU A 46 4.00 6.21 0.20
CA GLU A 46 5.34 6.63 -0.16
C GLU A 46 6.12 5.42 -0.66
N VAL A 47 6.80 5.57 -1.79
CA VAL A 47 7.58 4.49 -2.40
C VAL A 47 9.06 4.84 -2.29
N VAL A 48 9.80 4.04 -1.53
CA VAL A 48 11.25 4.17 -1.42
C VAL A 48 11.89 3.07 -2.25
N ARG A 49 12.76 3.47 -3.19
CA ARG A 49 13.55 2.52 -3.98
C ARG A 49 14.99 2.56 -3.47
N PRO A 50 15.41 1.63 -2.58
CA PRO A 50 16.75 1.64 -2.00
C PRO A 50 17.84 1.11 -2.93
N VAL A 51 17.49 0.61 -4.13
CA VAL A 51 18.45 0.07 -5.10
C VAL A 51 18.62 1.02 -6.30
N PRO A 52 19.86 1.31 -6.75
CA PRO A 52 20.09 1.92 -8.06
C PRO A 52 19.52 1.00 -9.15
N ALA A 53 19.14 1.54 -10.31
CA ALA A 53 18.32 0.92 -11.37
C ALA A 53 18.86 -0.37 -12.04
N VAL A 54 19.77 -1.11 -11.40
CA VAL A 54 20.60 -2.17 -12.01
C VAL A 54 20.01 -3.59 -11.98
N CYS A 55 18.90 -3.89 -11.29
CA CYS A 55 18.45 -5.30 -11.17
C CYS A 55 16.99 -5.63 -11.51
N LEU A 56 16.22 -4.81 -12.26
CA LEU A 56 14.77 -5.10 -12.42
C LEU A 56 14.23 -5.22 -13.84
N CYS A 57 15.09 -5.49 -14.80
CA CYS A 57 14.70 -6.43 -15.84
C CYS A 57 15.67 -7.59 -15.87
N GLY A 58 15.38 -8.62 -15.09
CA GLY A 58 15.61 -10.00 -15.51
C GLY A 58 14.68 -10.37 -16.69
N CYS A 59 14.59 -9.51 -17.70
CA CYS A 59 14.56 -9.95 -19.07
C CYS A 59 16.04 -10.06 -19.50
N ALA A 60 16.84 -10.95 -18.89
CA ALA A 60 17.11 -12.25 -19.51
C ALA A 60 15.95 -12.81 -20.36
N SER A 61 15.77 -12.21 -21.54
CA SER A 61 15.32 -12.90 -22.73
C SER A 61 16.37 -12.64 -23.81
#